data_AF-A0A8J8BIF5-F1
#
_entry.id   AF-A0A8J8BIF5-F1
#
_cell.length_a   1.000
_cell.length_b   1.000
_cell.length_c   1.000
_cell.angle_alpha   90.00
_cell.angle_beta   90.00
_cell.angle_gamma   90.00
#
_symmetry.space_group_name_H-M   'P 1'
#
loop_
_entity.id
_entity.type
_entity.pdbx_description
1 polymer ?
#
loop_
_entity_poly.entity_id
_entity_poly.type
_entity_poly.pdbx_seq_one_letter_code
_entity_poly.pdbx_strand_id
1 'polypeptide(L)'
;MTMGTFSHNYRPDKLLELIKQGKTAKEIMKELAISRWSLKEHLLMLQHRDKKYYEIPGLHEDEREKHPSYTREGIIFSPNMLDKTGFKPGDRFEMTVEEDKIILTKIT
;
A
#
# COMPACT_ATOMS: atom_id res chain seq x y z
N MET A 1 -21.98 24.31 -6.10
CA MET A 1 -21.12 23.13 -5.96
C MET A 1 -21.89 22.12 -5.13
N THR A 2 -22.29 20.99 -5.71
CA THR A 2 -23.06 19.94 -5.03
C THR A 2 -22.15 19.21 -4.06
N MET A 3 -22.42 19.32 -2.75
CA MET A 3 -21.75 18.54 -1.71
C MET A 3 -22.14 17.08 -1.91
N GLY A 4 -21.31 16.33 -2.65
CA GLY A 4 -21.47 14.90 -2.87
C GLY A 4 -21.59 14.20 -1.53
N THR A 5 -22.56 13.29 -1.43
CA THR A 5 -22.92 12.50 -0.25
C THR A 5 -21.68 12.01 0.48
N PHE A 6 -21.35 12.62 1.62
CA PHE A 6 -20.16 12.27 2.38
C PHE A 6 -20.18 10.78 2.74
N SER A 7 -19.07 10.13 2.41
CA SER A 7 -18.69 8.72 2.63
C SER A 7 -19.56 7.94 3.64
N HIS A 8 -20.08 6.79 3.21
CA HIS A 8 -20.74 5.82 4.10
C HIS A 8 -19.82 5.54 5.32
N ASN A 9 -20.40 5.54 6.53
CA ASN A 9 -19.75 5.22 7.80
C ASN A 9 -18.73 6.24 8.35
N TYR A 10 -18.82 7.53 8.01
CA TYR A 10 -17.97 8.55 8.66
C TYR A 10 -18.28 8.69 10.17
N ARG A 11 -17.33 8.26 11.01
CA ARG A 11 -17.39 8.30 12.48
C ARG A 11 -16.18 9.06 13.04
N PRO A 12 -16.20 10.41 13.04
CA PRO A 12 -15.01 11.22 13.30
C PRO A 12 -14.43 11.04 14.70
N ASP A 13 -15.28 10.91 15.72
CA ASP A 13 -14.81 10.81 17.10
C ASP A 13 -14.15 9.45 17.37
N LYS A 14 -14.68 8.39 16.75
CA LYS A 14 -14.06 7.06 16.79
C LYS A 14 -12.74 7.03 16.02
N LEU A 15 -12.68 7.66 14.85
CA LEU A 15 -11.44 7.80 14.09
C LEU A 15 -10.37 8.54 14.91
N LEU A 16 -10.73 9.65 15.56
CA LEU A 16 -9.81 10.40 16.41
C LEU A 16 -9.30 9.57 17.60
N GLU A 17 -10.16 8.78 18.22
CA GLU A 17 -9.78 7.85 19.29
C GLU A 17 -8.72 6.86 18.81
N LEU A 18 -8.93 6.23 17.65
CA LEU A 18 -8.02 5.25 17.08
C LEU A 18 -6.67 5.87 16.67
N ILE A 19 -6.68 7.08 16.11
CA ILE A 19 -5.47 7.84 15.82
C ILE A 19 -4.68 8.11 17.11
N LYS A 20 -5.35 8.54 18.18
CA LYS A 20 -4.71 8.81 19.49
C LYS A 20 -4.12 7.55 20.13
N GLN A 21 -4.70 6.38 19.86
CA GLN A 21 -4.18 5.08 20.28
C GLN A 21 -2.97 4.63 19.45
N GLY A 22 -2.56 5.38 18.42
CA GLY A 22 -1.43 5.05 17.56
C GLY A 22 -1.71 3.90 16.59
N LYS A 23 -2.99 3.61 16.29
CA LYS A 23 -3.39 2.53 15.40
C LYS A 23 -2.91 2.77 13.97
N THR A 24 -2.50 1.68 13.30
CA THR A 24 -2.10 1.71 11.89
C THR A 24 -3.30 1.83 10.96
N ALA A 25 -3.08 2.27 9.72
CA ALA A 25 -4.13 2.34 8.70
C ALA A 25 -4.87 1.01 8.51
N LYS A 26 -4.14 -0.11 8.53
CA LYS A 26 -4.71 -1.46 8.39
C LYS A 26 -5.66 -1.82 9.54
N GLU A 27 -5.28 -1.49 10.78
CA GLU A 27 -6.14 -1.71 11.96
C GLU A 27 -7.38 -0.83 11.91
N ILE A 28 -7.23 0.46 11.58
CA ILE A 28 -8.34 1.42 11.51
C ILE A 28 -9.33 1.01 10.42
N MET A 29 -8.85 0.62 9.24
CA MET A 29 -9.68 0.12 8.14
C MET A 29 -10.49 -1.11 8.55
N LYS A 30 -9.87 -2.04 9.29
CA LYS A 30 -10.54 -3.23 9.80
C LYS A 30 -11.60 -2.89 10.84
N GLU A 31 -11.29 -2.01 11.79
CA GLU A 31 -12.21 -1.66 12.89
C GLU A 31 -13.40 -0.84 12.40
N LEU A 32 -13.18 0.07 11.46
CA LEU A 32 -14.24 0.90 10.88
C LEU A 32 -14.94 0.23 9.69
N ALA A 33 -14.45 -0.94 9.24
CA ALA A 33 -14.92 -1.63 8.04
C ALA A 33 -14.96 -0.71 6.80
N ILE A 34 -13.88 0.03 6.57
CA ILE A 34 -13.75 0.99 5.46
C ILE A 34 -12.54 0.70 4.58
N SER A 35 -12.60 1.16 3.33
CA SER A 35 -11.46 1.09 2.40
C SER A 35 -10.36 2.11 2.76
N ARG A 36 -9.14 1.90 2.25
CA ARG A 36 -8.04 2.86 2.38
C ARG A 36 -8.39 4.23 1.77
N TRP A 37 -9.13 4.24 0.66
CA TRP A 37 -9.61 5.48 0.04
C TRP A 37 -10.57 6.23 0.97
N SER A 38 -11.55 5.51 1.52
CA SER A 38 -12.48 6.07 2.53
C SER A 38 -11.76 6.59 3.76
N LEU A 39 -10.71 5.91 4.23
CA LEU A 39 -9.91 6.37 5.37
C LEU A 39 -9.16 7.67 5.05
N LYS A 40 -8.61 7.83 3.85
CA LYS A 40 -7.97 9.09 3.41
C LYS A 40 -8.98 10.25 3.39
N GLU A 41 -10.17 10.02 2.85
CA GLU A 41 -11.26 11.01 2.84
C GLU A 41 -11.71 11.37 4.26
N HIS A 42 -11.93 10.37 5.12
CA HIS A 42 -12.35 10.60 6.51
C HIS A 42 -11.29 11.36 7.32
N LEU A 43 -10.01 11.05 7.11
CA LEU A 43 -8.91 11.78 7.73
C LEU A 43 -8.88 13.24 7.28
N LEU A 44 -9.01 13.50 5.97
CA LEU A 44 -9.07 14.85 5.42
C LEU A 44 -10.23 15.66 6.03
N MET A 45 -11.41 15.07 6.10
CA MET A 45 -12.58 15.68 6.73
C MET A 45 -12.35 16.00 8.22
N LEU A 46 -11.74 15.07 8.96
CA LEU A 46 -11.44 15.25 10.39
C LEU A 46 -10.42 16.37 10.60
N GLN A 47 -9.35 16.41 9.79
CA GLN A 47 -8.34 17.47 9.85
C GLN A 47 -8.94 18.84 9.53
N HIS A 48 -9.84 18.92 8.55
CA HIS A 48 -10.53 20.17 8.22
C HIS A 48 -11.46 20.63 9.35
N ARG A 49 -12.22 19.70 9.96
CA ARG A 49 -13.10 19.96 11.11
C ARG A 49 -12.32 20.52 12.30
N ASP A 50 -11.23 19.86 12.66
CA ASP A 50 -10.46 20.18 13.86
C ASP A 50 -9.39 21.26 13.63
N LYS A 51 -9.19 21.67 12.36
CA LYS A 51 -8.08 22.53 11.92
C LYS A 51 -6.72 22.05 12.43
N LYS A 52 -6.54 20.74 12.48
CA LYS A 52 -5.36 20.08 13.05
C LYS A 52 -4.83 19.03 12.08
N TYR A 53 -3.51 18.87 12.06
CA TYR A 53 -2.87 17.80 11.32
C TYR A 53 -2.85 16.51 12.14
N TYR A 54 -3.20 15.40 11.50
CA TYR A 54 -3.18 14.06 12.07
C TYR A 54 -2.44 13.14 11.09
N GLU A 55 -1.62 12.24 11.61
CA GLU A 55 -0.89 11.25 10.84
C GLU A 55 -1.37 9.85 11.20
N ILE A 56 -1.52 8.99 10.21
CA ILE A 56 -1.86 7.57 10.39
C ILE A 56 -0.73 6.73 9.80
N PRO A 57 -0.01 5.94 10.63
CA PRO A 57 1.04 5.05 10.15
C PRO A 57 0.53 4.09 9.06
N GLY A 58 1.27 3.95 7.95
CA GLY A 58 0.91 3.06 6.84
C GLY A 58 -0.24 3.53 5.94
N LEU A 59 -0.76 4.76 6.10
CA LEU A 59 -1.85 5.26 5.25
C LEU A 59 -1.39 5.68 3.85
N HIS A 60 -0.20 6.26 3.78
CA HIS A 60 0.41 6.77 2.55
C HIS A 60 1.51 5.87 1.99
N GLU A 61 1.84 4.79 2.70
CA GLU A 61 2.73 3.77 2.18
C GLU A 61 2.05 3.05 1.01
N ASP A 62 2.74 2.95 -0.12
CA ASP A 62 2.29 2.12 -1.24
C ASP A 62 2.41 0.66 -0.81
N GLU A 63 1.33 0.13 -0.25
CA GLU A 63 1.16 -1.29 0.11
C GLU A 63 1.08 -2.20 -1.12
N ARG A 64 1.29 -1.67 -2.34
CA ARG A 64 1.34 -2.51 -3.53
C ARG A 64 2.50 -3.48 -3.34
N GLU A 65 2.16 -4.73 -3.03
CA GLU A 65 3.05 -5.86 -3.19
C GLU A 65 3.69 -5.70 -4.57
N LYS A 66 5.02 -5.61 -4.56
CA LYS A 66 5.83 -5.42 -5.75
C LYS A 66 5.78 -6.74 -6.54
N HIS A 67 4.65 -6.98 -7.21
CA HIS A 67 4.46 -8.17 -8.03
C HIS A 67 5.05 -7.95 -9.41
N PRO A 68 5.76 -8.95 -9.95
CA PRO A 68 6.17 -8.94 -11.34
C PRO A 68 4.96 -8.77 -12.25
N SER A 69 5.09 -7.95 -13.27
CA SER A 69 4.03 -7.76 -14.26
C SER A 69 4.16 -8.80 -15.36
N TYR A 70 3.07 -9.48 -15.69
CA TYR A 70 3.02 -10.38 -16.85
C TYR A 70 2.58 -9.61 -18.09
N THR A 71 3.38 -9.72 -19.15
CA THR A 71 3.12 -9.09 -20.44
C THR A 71 3.18 -10.14 -21.55
N ARG A 72 2.84 -9.75 -22.79
CA ARG A 72 2.99 -10.63 -23.96
C ARG A 72 4.44 -11.03 -24.22
N GLU A 73 5.40 -10.23 -23.73
CA GLU A 73 6.84 -10.42 -23.91
C GLU A 73 7.46 -11.22 -22.76
N GLY A 74 6.70 -11.52 -21.70
CA GLY A 74 7.14 -12.29 -20.55
C GLY A 74 6.93 -11.57 -19.22
N ILE A 75 7.74 -11.93 -18.23
CA ILE A 75 7.67 -11.42 -16.86
C ILE A 75 8.60 -10.22 -16.71
N ILE A 76 8.05 -9.09 -16.26
CA ILE A 76 8.81 -7.86 -16.02
C ILE A 76 8.92 -7.61 -14.52
N PHE A 77 10.17 -7.57 -14.05
CA PHE A 77 10.53 -7.10 -12.72
C PHE A 77 10.91 -5.62 -12.81
N SER A 78 10.25 -4.75 -12.05
CA SER A 78 10.66 -3.35 -11.97
C SER A 78 11.95 -3.23 -11.15
N PRO A 79 12.79 -2.20 -11.40
CA PRO A 79 14.04 -2.02 -10.66
C PRO A 79 13.83 -2.06 -9.14
N ASN A 80 12.75 -1.42 -8.66
CA ASN A 80 12.40 -1.38 -7.25
C ASN A 80 12.10 -2.77 -6.64
N MET A 81 11.75 -3.78 -7.44
CA MET A 81 11.59 -5.16 -6.95
C MET A 81 12.94 -5.85 -6.74
N LEU A 82 13.95 -5.46 -7.52
CA LEU A 82 15.28 -6.04 -7.54
C LEU A 82 16.26 -5.34 -6.59
N ASP A 83 15.89 -4.20 -5.98
CA ASP A 83 16.74 -3.44 -5.05
C ASP A 83 17.40 -4.30 -3.97
N LYS A 84 16.69 -5.33 -3.48
CA LYS A 84 17.16 -6.24 -2.43
C LYS A 84 17.82 -7.51 -2.94
N THR A 85 17.75 -7.78 -4.25
CA THR A 85 18.28 -9.02 -4.87
C THR A 85 19.70 -8.85 -5.40
N GLY A 86 20.16 -7.59 -5.55
CA GLY A 86 21.50 -7.29 -6.09
C GLY A 86 21.61 -7.46 -7.61
N PHE A 87 20.50 -7.74 -8.29
CA PHE A 87 20.41 -7.74 -9.75
C PHE A 87 20.39 -6.33 -10.32
N LYS A 88 21.13 -6.13 -11.42
CA LYS A 88 21.23 -4.88 -12.18
C LYS A 88 21.08 -5.18 -13.68
N PRO A 89 20.67 -4.19 -14.49
CA PRO A 89 20.66 -4.33 -15.94
C PRO A 89 22.04 -4.78 -16.46
N GLY A 90 22.05 -5.83 -17.28
CA GLY A 90 23.27 -6.42 -17.84
C GLY A 90 23.85 -7.59 -17.04
N ASP A 91 23.37 -7.84 -15.82
CA ASP A 91 23.74 -9.04 -15.07
C ASP A 91 23.24 -10.31 -15.76
N ARG A 92 24.02 -11.38 -15.63
CA ARG A 92 23.66 -12.72 -16.12
C ARG A 92 23.13 -13.57 -14.98
N PHE A 93 22.25 -14.49 -15.31
CA PHE A 93 21.72 -15.45 -14.35
C PHE A 93 21.51 -16.81 -15.01
N GLU A 94 21.51 -17.82 -14.15
CA GLU A 94 20.99 -19.14 -14.46
C GLU A 94 19.52 -19.21 -14.03
N MET A 95 18.69 -19.85 -14.85
CA MET A 95 17.29 -20.11 -14.55
C MET A 95 17.09 -21.61 -14.34
N THR A 96 16.58 -21.99 -13.18
CA THR A 96 16.16 -23.37 -12.88
C THR A 96 14.67 -23.42 -12.59
N VAL A 97 14.05 -24.55 -12.93
CA VAL A 97 12.62 -24.80 -12.71
C VAL A 97 12.49 -25.99 -11.78
N GLU A 98 11.86 -25.78 -10.63
CA GLU A 98 11.39 -26.82 -9.72
C GLU A 98 9.87 -26.97 -9.87
N GLU A 99 9.26 -28.00 -9.26
CA GLU A 99 7.84 -28.35 -9.47
C GLU A 99 6.86 -27.17 -9.27
N ASP A 100 7.17 -26.24 -8.37
CA ASP A 100 6.28 -25.13 -7.99
C ASP A 100 6.87 -23.72 -8.19
N LYS A 101 8.10 -23.60 -8.69
CA LYS A 101 8.80 -22.29 -8.75
C LYS A 101 9.90 -22.23 -9.80
N ILE A 102 10.18 -21.00 -10.22
CA ILE A 102 11.35 -20.63 -11.02
C ILE A 102 12.36 -19.96 -10.10
N ILE A 103 13.62 -20.40 -10.13
CA ILE A 103 14.72 -19.81 -9.39
C ILE A 103 15.66 -19.12 -10.37
N LEU A 104 16.02 -17.87 -10.07
CA LEU A 104 17.01 -17.08 -10.80
C LEU A 104 18.26 -16.91 -9.94
N THR A 105 19.36 -17.54 -10.34
CA THR A 105 20.65 -17.49 -9.63
C THR A 105 21.60 -16.58 -10.39
N LYS A 106 22.06 -15.50 -9.75
CA LYS A 106 23.00 -14.56 -10.36
C LYS A 106 24.33 -15.26 -10.66
N ILE A 107 24.82 -15.13 -11.89
CA ILE A 107 26.14 -15.61 -12.28
C ILE A 107 27.12 -14.44 -12.11
N THR A 108 28.27 -14.72 -11.49
CA THR A 108 29.34 -13.74 -11.23
C THR A 108 30.28 -13.59 -12.41
#